data_AF-A0A4Q7E731-F1
#
_entry.id   AF-A0A4Q7E731-F1
#
_cell.length_a   1.000
_cell.length_b   1.000
_cell.length_c   1.000
_cell.angle_alpha   90.00
_cell.angle_beta   90.00
_cell.angle_gamma   90.00
#
_symmetry.space_group_name_H-M   'P 1'
#
loop_
_entity.id
_entity.type
_entity.pdbx_description
1 polymer ?
#
loop_
_entity_poly.entity_id
_entity_poly.type
_entity_poly.pdbx_seq_one_letter_code
_entity_poly.pdbx_strand_id
1 'polypeptide(L)'
;MHSPQLPLAVYREVAAHLRQIEGVNTGLLPQTAKEFDYLQSQVGGVWIRYNADAAEQCQPQVEAILTYYGDRYGQWETLSK
;
A
#
# COMPACT_ATOMS: atom_id res chain seq x y z
N MET A 1 3.35 -3.70 -0.28
CA MET A 1 3.77 -2.54 -1.08
C MET A 1 4.38 -1.50 -0.17
N HIS A 2 5.53 -0.97 -0.54
CA HIS A 2 6.30 0.00 0.21
C HIS A 2 6.75 1.15 -0.70
N SER A 3 6.80 2.36 -0.17
CA SER A 3 7.30 3.57 -0.79
C SER A 3 7.89 4.42 0.35
N PRO A 4 9.23 4.51 0.48
CA PRO A 4 9.89 4.93 1.71
C PRO A 4 9.53 6.33 2.21
N GLN A 5 9.21 7.24 1.29
CA GLN A 5 8.95 8.66 1.60
C GLN A 5 7.46 9.01 1.46
N LEU A 6 6.59 8.02 1.20
CA LEU A 6 5.17 8.26 1.06
C LEU A 6 4.57 8.68 2.41
N PRO A 7 3.90 9.85 2.52
CA PRO A 7 3.38 10.33 3.79
C PRO A 7 2.34 9.36 4.39
N LEU A 8 2.28 9.30 5.73
CA LEU A 8 1.31 8.47 6.45
C LEU A 8 -0.14 8.71 6.00
N ALA A 9 -0.50 9.97 5.75
CA ALA A 9 -1.84 10.32 5.28
C ALA A 9 -2.16 9.64 3.94
N VAL A 10 -1.20 9.63 3.00
CA VAL A 10 -1.37 9.00 1.69
C VAL A 10 -1.45 7.48 1.82
N TYR A 11 -0.63 6.88 2.69
CA TYR A 11 -0.76 5.45 3.02
C TYR A 11 -2.15 5.08 3.57
N ARG A 12 -2.71 5.91 4.44
CA ARG A 12 -4.06 5.71 4.98
C ARG A 12 -5.14 5.82 3.90
N GLU A 13 -4.98 6.77 2.96
CA GLU A 13 -5.87 6.96 1.83
C GLU A 13 -5.82 5.75 0.87
N VAL A 14 -4.63 5.29 0.50
CA VAL A 14 -4.42 4.06 -0.29
C VAL A 14 -5.13 2.88 0.36
N ALA A 15 -4.89 2.67 1.66
CA ALA A 15 -5.54 1.58 2.39
C ALA A 15 -7.07 1.75 2.47
N ALA A 16 -7.59 2.98 2.51
CA ALA A 16 -9.02 3.24 2.49
C ALA A 16 -9.65 2.89 1.13
N HIS A 17 -9.02 3.26 0.01
CA HIS A 17 -9.51 2.89 -1.33
C HIS A 17 -9.44 1.38 -1.56
N LEU A 18 -8.33 0.74 -1.18
CA LEU A 18 -8.18 -0.71 -1.33
C LEU A 18 -9.22 -1.50 -0.53
N ARG A 19 -9.63 -1.04 0.66
CA ARG A 19 -10.71 -1.67 1.45
C ARG A 19 -12.10 -1.60 0.79
N GLN A 20 -12.31 -0.70 -0.17
CA GLN A 20 -13.59 -0.60 -0.87
C GLN A 20 -13.73 -1.65 -1.98
N ILE A 21 -12.63 -2.30 -2.37
CA ILE A 21 -12.66 -3.35 -3.38
C ILE A 21 -13.14 -4.65 -2.74
N GLU A 22 -14.25 -5.19 -3.22
CA GLU A 22 -14.75 -6.49 -2.80
C GLU A 22 -13.70 -7.57 -3.05
N GLY A 23 -13.47 -8.43 -2.06
CA GLY A 23 -12.44 -9.47 -2.14
C GLY A 23 -11.03 -9.02 -1.74
N VAL A 24 -10.83 -7.75 -1.37
CA VAL A 24 -9.53 -7.23 -0.92
C VAL A 24 -9.53 -6.94 0.58
N ASN A 25 -8.58 -7.55 1.29
CA ASN A 25 -8.22 -7.19 2.65
C ASN A 25 -6.89 -6.42 2.66
N THR A 26 -6.81 -5.36 3.46
CA THR A 26 -5.60 -4.53 3.53
C THR A 26 -5.42 -3.83 4.87
N GLY A 27 -4.19 -3.45 5.18
CA GLY A 27 -3.82 -2.68 6.34
C GLY A 27 -2.39 -2.16 6.24
N LEU A 28 -1.96 -1.42 7.27
CA LEU A 28 -0.63 -0.83 7.32
C LEU A 28 0.34 -1.76 8.04
N LEU A 29 1.56 -1.86 7.54
CA LEU A 29 2.67 -2.51 8.21
C LEU A 29 3.31 -1.52 9.20
N PRO A 30 3.71 -1.96 10.40
CA PRO A 30 4.42 -1.10 11.35
C PRO A 30 5.75 -0.63 10.75
N GLN A 31 6.19 0.56 11.15
CA GLN A 31 7.55 1.03 10.83
C GLN A 31 8.58 0.28 11.68
N THR A 32 9.65 -0.21 11.05
CA THR A 32 10.71 -0.99 11.69
C THR A 32 12.09 -0.32 11.62
N ALA A 33 12.16 0.90 11.09
CA ALA A 33 13.37 1.71 11.10
C ALA A 33 13.89 1.93 12.53
N LYS A 34 15.20 1.80 12.71
CA LYS A 34 15.85 1.99 14.02
C LYS A 34 16.28 3.43 14.27
N GLU A 35 16.37 4.21 13.20
CA GLU A 35 16.79 5.61 13.23
C GLU A 35 15.63 6.49 12.77
N PHE A 36 15.53 7.68 13.35
CA PHE A 36 14.50 8.65 12.97
C PHE A 36 14.98 9.45 11.76
N ASP A 37 14.21 9.38 10.66
CA ASP A 37 14.35 10.25 9.50
C ASP A 37 13.02 10.96 9.25
N TYR A 38 13.06 12.29 9.22
CA TYR A 38 11.87 13.13 9.01
C TYR A 38 11.20 12.88 7.65
N LEU A 39 11.98 12.49 6.64
CA LEU A 39 11.48 12.21 5.30
C LEU A 39 10.98 10.78 5.14
N GLN A 40 11.28 9.90 6.10
CA GLN A 40 10.80 8.53 6.08
C GLN A 40 9.33 8.45 6.51
N SER A 41 8.59 7.57 5.84
CA SER A 41 7.21 7.25 6.21
C SER A 41 7.13 6.73 7.65
N GLN A 42 6.05 7.09 8.34
CA GLN A 42 5.77 6.60 9.71
C GLN A 42 5.24 5.15 9.73
N VAL A 43 5.08 4.52 8.56
CA VAL A 43 4.68 3.11 8.41
C VAL A 43 5.63 2.38 7.46
N GLY A 44 5.78 1.07 7.65
CA GLY A 44 6.66 0.25 6.82
C GLY A 44 6.05 -0.12 5.46
N GLY A 45 4.76 0.14 5.24
CA GLY A 45 4.09 -0.15 3.98
C GLY A 45 2.61 -0.44 4.15
N VAL A 46 2.00 -0.94 3.06
CA VAL A 46 0.64 -1.48 3.02
C VAL A 46 0.70 -2.95 2.61
N TRP A 47 0.00 -3.81 3.34
CA TRP A 47 -0.19 -5.21 2.94
C TRP A 47 -1.53 -5.35 2.22
N ILE A 48 -1.58 -6.22 1.23
CA ILE A 48 -2.76 -6.48 0.40
C ILE A 48 -2.94 -7.98 0.34
N ARG A 49 -4.14 -8.47 0.64
CA ARG A 49 -4.51 -9.87 0.57
C ARG A 49 -5.77 -10.01 -0.26
N TYR A 50 -5.68 -10.83 -1.28
CA TYR A 50 -6.79 -11.19 -2.14
C TYR A 50 -7.51 -12.41 -1.59
N ASN A 51 -8.84 -12.38 -1.62
CA ASN A 51 -9.66 -13.57 -1.40
C ASN A 51 -9.56 -14.47 -2.66
N ALA A 52 -9.32 -15.76 -2.45
CA ALA A 52 -9.00 -16.70 -3.55
C ALA A 52 -10.07 -16.70 -4.65
N ASP A 53 -11.34 -16.59 -4.28
CA ASP A 53 -12.47 -16.66 -5.22
C ASP A 53 -12.69 -15.36 -6.02
N ALA A 54 -12.05 -14.26 -5.61
CA ALA A 54 -12.24 -12.93 -6.21
C ALA A 54 -10.96 -12.33 -6.81
N ALA A 55 -9.82 -13.01 -6.68
CA ALA A 55 -8.50 -12.47 -6.99
C ALA A 55 -8.40 -11.93 -8.43
N GLU A 56 -8.89 -12.68 -9.42
CA GLU A 56 -8.85 -12.28 -10.83
C GLU A 56 -9.72 -11.03 -11.11
N GLN A 57 -10.81 -10.84 -10.38
CA GLN A 57 -11.73 -9.70 -10.61
C GLN A 57 -11.24 -8.42 -9.95
N CYS A 58 -10.63 -8.51 -8.76
CA CYS A 58 -10.20 -7.34 -8.00
C CYS A 58 -8.78 -6.86 -8.35
N GLN A 59 -7.92 -7.72 -8.89
CA GLN A 59 -6.52 -7.37 -9.19
C GLN A 59 -6.37 -6.12 -10.11
N PRO A 60 -7.13 -5.95 -11.20
CA PRO A 60 -7.03 -4.75 -12.05
C PRO A 60 -7.37 -3.45 -11.30
N GLN A 61 -8.34 -3.50 -10.38
CA GLN A 61 -8.71 -2.33 -9.57
C GLN A 61 -7.63 -1.97 -8.56
N VAL A 62 -7.01 -2.98 -7.93
CA VAL A 62 -5.87 -2.77 -7.03
C VAL A 62 -4.70 -2.16 -7.79
N GLU A 63 -4.37 -2.69 -8.97
CA GLU A 63 -3.30 -2.16 -9.82
C GLU A 63 -3.57 -0.70 -10.22
N ALA A 64 -4.79 -0.37 -10.64
CA ALA A 64 -5.16 1.01 -10.98
C ALA A 64 -4.98 1.99 -9.80
N ILE A 65 -5.36 1.58 -8.59
CA ILE A 65 -5.13 2.38 -7.38
C ILE A 65 -3.63 2.56 -7.13
N LEU A 66 -2.85 1.47 -7.15
CA LEU A 66 -1.42 1.54 -6.91
C LEU A 66 -0.72 2.42 -7.95
N THR A 67 -1.03 2.27 -9.23
CA THR A 67 -0.49 3.11 -10.31
C THR A 67 -0.80 4.58 -10.08
N TYR A 68 -2.05 4.93 -9.75
CA TYR A 68 -2.45 6.32 -9.50
C TYR A 68 -1.59 7.00 -8.42
N TYR A 69 -1.33 6.32 -7.31
CA TYR A 69 -0.48 6.87 -6.25
C TYR A 69 1.01 6.77 -6.58
N GLY A 70 1.42 5.72 -7.28
CA GLY A 70 2.80 5.52 -7.71
C GLY A 70 3.29 6.64 -8.63
N ASP A 71 2.46 7.05 -9.59
CA ASP A 71 2.76 8.13 -10.53
C ASP A 71 2.92 9.50 -9.85
N ARG A 72 2.32 9.71 -8.68
CA ARG A 72 2.34 10.99 -7.95
C ARG A 72 3.39 11.07 -6.86
N TYR A 73 3.68 9.95 -6.22
CA TYR A 73 4.47 9.93 -4.98
C TYR A 73 5.71 9.02 -5.06
N GLY A 74 5.93 8.35 -6.20
CA GLY A 74 7.04 7.44 -6.40
C GLY A 74 6.59 5.98 -6.44
N GLN A 75 7.36 5.17 -7.16
CA GLN A 75 7.02 3.79 -7.46
C GLN A 75 6.90 2.93 -6.20
N TRP A 76 6.03 1.92 -6.29
CA TRP A 76 5.85 0.95 -5.22
C TRP A 76 6.86 -0.18 -5.33
N GLU A 77 7.38 -0.59 -4.19
CA GLU A 77 8.22 -1.76 -4.04
C GLU A 77 7.44 -2.88 -3.35
N THR A 78 7.63 -4.11 -3.84
CA THR A 78 7.16 -5.29 -3.12
C THR A 78 8.14 -5.59 -2.01
N LEU A 79 7.65 -5.69 -0.78
CA LEU A 79 8.44 -6.21 0.33
C LEU A 79 8.52 -7.73 0.18
N SER A 80 9.62 -8.22 -0.36
CA SER A 80 10.01 -9.64 -0.24
C SER A 80 10.37 -9.90 1.23
N LYS A 81 9.89 -11.03 1.76
CA LYS A 81 10.35 -11.55 3.06
C LYS A 81 11.79 -12.02 2.98
#